data_AF-A0A7R9TLY1-F1
#
_entry.id   AF-A0A7R9TLY1-F1
#
_cell.length_a   1.000
_cell.length_b   1.000
_cell.length_c   1.000
_cell.angle_alpha   90.00
_cell.angle_beta   90.00
_cell.angle_gamma   90.00
#
_symmetry.space_group_name_H-M   'P 1'
#
loop_
_entity.id
_entity.type
_entity.pdbx_description
1 polymer ?
#
loop_
_entity_poly.entity_id
_entity_poly.type
_entity_poly.pdbx_seq_one_letter_code
_entity_poly.pdbx_strand_id
1 'polypeptide(L)'
;MKSAYKSFKRTATKEPALVTKVKEATGSQPWGPHGAAMAEICAAISECIGPQHGPQGLQHAAPEVQEAYAQVMDTLWTRLDDVPENFRKVHKALIVLEYCLLRAPLQLAADVQRRSFKFKDLAANFAFVDPITLKDEGRVVRTRAQRVADLVTDEQLLHAERAKVAATARNFETSAASMGSASTGDAQQQQQQQQ
;
A
#
# COMPACT_ATOMS: atom_id res chain seq x y z
N MET A 1 -0.59 24.59 2.91
CA MET A 1 -0.43 23.28 2.24
C MET A 1 -1.47 23.15 1.12
N LYS A 2 -1.11 23.48 -0.12
CA LYS A 2 -1.93 23.21 -1.31
C LYS A 2 -1.42 21.89 -1.90
N SER A 3 -1.84 20.79 -1.28
CA SER A 3 -1.26 19.45 -1.42
C SER A 3 -2.03 18.61 -2.44
N ALA A 4 -1.31 17.85 -3.26
CA ALA A 4 -1.70 16.72 -4.13
C ALA A 4 -2.87 16.87 -5.14
N TYR A 5 -3.95 17.59 -4.83
CA TYR A 5 -5.19 17.64 -5.62
C TYR A 5 -5.04 18.28 -7.01
N LYS A 6 -4.07 19.20 -7.20
CA LYS A 6 -3.94 19.96 -8.46
C LYS A 6 -3.52 19.11 -9.67
N SER A 7 -3.13 17.86 -9.47
CA SER A 7 -2.78 16.94 -10.57
C SER A 7 -3.98 16.19 -11.17
N PHE A 8 -5.21 16.43 -10.72
CA PHE A 8 -6.41 15.71 -11.16
C PHE A 8 -7.17 16.31 -12.38
N LYS A 9 -6.61 17.29 -13.10
CA LYS A 9 -7.28 17.83 -14.30
C LYS A 9 -7.10 16.91 -15.52
N ARG A 10 -8.18 16.19 -15.86
CA ARG A 10 -8.35 15.35 -17.07
C ARG A 10 -8.20 16.19 -18.35
N THR A 11 -7.24 15.83 -19.19
CA THR A 11 -7.42 15.87 -20.65
C THR A 11 -7.93 14.49 -21.08
N ALA A 12 -8.88 14.45 -22.00
CA ALA A 12 -9.82 13.34 -22.24
C ALA A 12 -9.22 11.98 -22.73
N THR A 13 -7.92 11.72 -22.57
CA THR A 13 -7.24 10.50 -23.05
C THR A 13 -6.09 10.00 -22.15
N LYS A 14 -5.93 10.51 -20.92
CA LYS A 14 -4.88 10.02 -20.01
C LYS A 14 -5.45 9.32 -18.79
N GLU A 15 -5.07 8.06 -18.62
CA GLU A 15 -5.28 7.28 -17.39
C GLU A 15 -4.77 8.07 -16.18
N PRO A 16 -5.47 8.08 -15.03
CA PRO A 16 -5.01 8.84 -13.87
C PRO A 16 -3.63 8.37 -13.42
N ALA A 17 -2.75 9.32 -13.08
CA ALA A 17 -1.36 9.05 -12.70
C ALA A 17 -1.23 8.00 -11.58
N LEU A 18 -2.21 7.96 -10.68
CA LEU A 18 -2.27 6.98 -9.60
C LEU A 18 -2.47 5.55 -10.13
N VAL A 19 -3.33 5.35 -11.13
CA VAL A 19 -3.58 4.05 -11.73
C VAL A 19 -2.33 3.55 -12.46
N THR A 20 -1.65 4.43 -13.21
CA THR A 20 -0.37 4.12 -13.82
C THR A 20 0.65 3.65 -12.77
N LYS A 21 0.72 4.36 -11.63
CA LYS A 21 1.62 4.00 -10.53
C LYS A 21 1.30 2.64 -9.90
N VAL A 22 0.01 2.31 -9.73
CA VAL A 22 -0.41 0.98 -9.27
C VAL A 22 0.02 -0.08 -10.28
N LYS A 23 -0.21 0.14 -11.58
CA LYS A 23 0.19 -0.79 -12.65
C LYS A 23 1.70 -1.02 -12.70
N GLU A 24 2.51 0.02 -12.48
CA GLU A 24 3.96 -0.07 -12.40
C GLU A 24 4.40 -0.85 -11.15
N ALA A 25 3.84 -0.53 -9.99
CA ALA A 25 4.13 -1.22 -8.73
C ALA A 25 3.77 -2.71 -8.79
N THR A 26 2.72 -3.09 -9.54
CA THR A 26 2.27 -4.47 -9.73
C THR A 26 2.68 -5.06 -11.08
N GLY A 27 3.71 -4.53 -11.74
CA GLY A 27 4.19 -5.02 -13.04
C GLY A 27 4.87 -6.40 -12.97
N SER A 28 5.15 -7.02 -14.12
CA SER A 28 5.77 -8.35 -14.24
C SER A 28 7.28 -8.40 -13.92
N GLN A 29 7.89 -7.26 -13.60
CA GLN A 29 9.32 -7.18 -13.30
C GLN A 29 9.74 -8.09 -12.14
N PRO A 30 10.99 -8.58 -12.07
CA PRO A 30 11.37 -9.56 -11.07
C PRO A 30 11.53 -9.00 -9.64
N TRP A 31 11.71 -7.68 -9.49
CA TRP A 31 11.80 -7.00 -8.20
C TRP A 31 10.42 -6.64 -7.63
N GLY A 32 10.31 -6.54 -6.30
CA GLY A 32 9.09 -6.13 -5.61
C GLY A 32 8.73 -4.64 -5.81
N PRO A 33 7.53 -4.21 -5.40
CA PRO A 33 7.16 -2.79 -5.41
C PRO A 33 8.07 -1.99 -4.47
N HIS A 34 8.51 -0.82 -4.93
CA HIS A 34 9.34 0.09 -4.13
C HIS A 34 8.52 0.69 -2.98
N GLY A 35 9.16 0.86 -1.81
CA GLY A 35 8.51 1.41 -0.61
C GLY A 35 7.85 2.77 -0.84
N ALA A 36 8.52 3.67 -1.57
CA ALA A 36 7.97 4.98 -1.93
C ALA A 36 6.69 4.87 -2.77
N ALA A 37 6.67 3.99 -3.78
CA ALA A 37 5.49 3.77 -4.60
C ALA A 37 4.31 3.22 -3.77
N MET A 38 4.57 2.27 -2.87
CA MET A 38 3.54 1.75 -1.96
C MET A 38 3.02 2.82 -0.99
N ALA A 39 3.90 3.67 -0.46
CA ALA A 39 3.53 4.77 0.42
C ALA A 39 2.62 5.78 -0.29
N GLU A 40 2.95 6.16 -1.52
CA GLU A 40 2.12 7.06 -2.32
C GLU A 40 0.75 6.45 -2.66
N ILE A 41 0.71 5.18 -3.08
CA ILE A 41 -0.55 4.47 -3.36
C ILE A 41 -1.41 4.41 -2.09
N CYS A 42 -0.81 4.04 -0.96
CA CYS A 42 -1.50 3.96 0.32
C CYS A 42 -2.01 5.33 0.79
N ALA A 43 -1.24 6.39 0.60
CA ALA A 43 -1.64 7.75 0.93
C ALA A 43 -2.85 8.18 0.10
N ALA A 44 -2.84 7.92 -1.20
CA ALA A 44 -3.96 8.23 -2.08
C ALA A 44 -5.23 7.44 -1.72
N ILE A 45 -5.10 6.13 -1.42
CA ILE A 45 -6.21 5.32 -0.92
C ILE A 45 -6.76 5.93 0.38
N SER A 46 -5.87 6.30 1.30
CA SER A 46 -6.24 6.90 2.59
C SER A 46 -6.93 8.25 2.42
N GLU A 47 -6.57 9.02 1.39
CA GLU A 47 -7.25 10.27 1.04
C GLU A 47 -8.64 10.03 0.43
N CYS A 48 -8.84 8.93 -0.30
CA CYS A 48 -10.15 8.58 -0.82
C CYS A 48 -11.12 8.13 0.26
N ILE A 49 -10.67 7.37 1.26
CA ILE A 49 -11.53 6.76 2.30
C ILE A 49 -11.37 7.40 3.68
N GLY A 50 -10.65 8.53 3.75
CA GLY A 50 -10.29 9.17 5.01
C GLY A 50 -11.46 9.89 5.69
N PRO A 51 -11.26 10.29 6.96
CA PRO A 51 -12.30 10.91 7.79
C PRO A 51 -12.81 12.27 7.26
N GLN A 52 -12.09 12.90 6.33
CA GLN A 52 -12.48 14.15 5.68
C GLN A 52 -13.80 14.08 4.90
N HIS A 53 -14.25 12.87 4.52
CA HIS A 53 -15.55 12.66 3.87
C HIS A 53 -16.71 12.54 4.87
N GLY A 54 -16.44 12.79 6.17
CA GLY A 54 -17.43 12.76 7.23
C GLY A 54 -17.90 11.35 7.61
N PRO A 55 -18.90 11.23 8.49
CA PRO A 55 -19.42 9.94 8.95
C PRO A 55 -20.09 9.12 7.84
N GLN A 56 -20.39 9.77 6.71
CA GLN A 56 -21.03 9.18 5.54
C GLN A 56 -20.03 8.48 4.60
N GLY A 57 -18.72 8.72 4.79
CA GLY A 57 -17.64 8.00 4.12
C GLY A 57 -17.59 8.17 2.60
N LEU A 58 -17.02 7.17 1.93
CA LEU A 58 -16.74 7.21 0.48
C LEU A 58 -18.01 7.40 -0.38
N GLN A 59 -19.16 6.90 0.08
CA GLN A 59 -20.43 6.94 -0.68
C GLN A 59 -20.91 8.37 -0.98
N HIS A 60 -20.51 9.33 -0.16
CA HIS A 60 -20.86 10.75 -0.27
C HIS A 60 -19.67 11.63 -0.66
N ALA A 61 -18.50 11.05 -0.91
CA ALA A 61 -17.37 11.76 -1.46
C ALA A 61 -17.71 12.28 -2.87
N ALA A 62 -16.97 13.28 -3.35
CA ALA A 62 -17.16 13.79 -4.70
C ALA A 62 -17.00 12.66 -5.75
N PRO A 63 -17.76 12.65 -6.86
CA PRO A 63 -17.75 11.57 -7.85
C PRO A 63 -16.36 11.22 -8.36
N GLU A 64 -15.49 12.21 -8.53
CA GLU A 64 -14.10 12.03 -8.95
C GLU A 64 -13.26 11.24 -7.93
N VAL A 65 -13.54 11.37 -6.63
CA VAL A 65 -12.87 10.63 -5.56
C VAL A 65 -13.33 9.17 -5.57
N GLN A 66 -14.63 8.95 -5.75
CA GLN A 66 -15.21 7.62 -5.87
C GLN A 66 -14.64 6.88 -7.10
N GLU A 67 -14.59 7.56 -8.24
CA GLU A 67 -14.03 7.02 -9.49
C GLU A 67 -12.54 6.69 -9.34
N ALA A 68 -11.75 7.59 -8.72
CA ALA A 68 -10.32 7.36 -8.50
C ALA A 68 -10.05 6.13 -7.60
N TYR A 69 -10.80 6.00 -6.50
CA TYR A 69 -10.70 4.84 -5.62
C TYR A 69 -11.10 3.55 -6.33
N ALA A 70 -12.23 3.57 -7.05
CA ALA A 70 -12.71 2.43 -7.81
C ALA A 70 -11.66 1.96 -8.82
N GLN A 71 -11.07 2.87 -9.60
CA GLN A 71 -10.04 2.50 -10.59
C GLN A 71 -8.78 1.90 -9.96
N VAL A 72 -8.33 2.40 -8.81
CA VAL A 72 -7.20 1.84 -8.06
C VAL A 72 -7.52 0.43 -7.57
N MET A 73 -8.67 0.27 -6.92
CA MET A 73 -9.09 -1.02 -6.39
C MET A 73 -9.34 -2.03 -7.52
N ASP A 74 -10.00 -1.63 -8.60
CA ASP A 74 -10.23 -2.47 -9.77
C ASP A 74 -8.91 -2.90 -10.42
N THR A 75 -7.94 -2.01 -10.51
CA THR A 75 -6.60 -2.38 -10.98
C THR A 75 -5.98 -3.47 -10.11
N LEU A 76 -6.08 -3.37 -8.79
CA LEU A 76 -5.59 -4.41 -7.88
C LEU A 76 -6.38 -5.72 -8.04
N TRP A 77 -7.71 -5.65 -8.15
CA TRP A 77 -8.56 -6.84 -8.32
C TRP A 77 -8.28 -7.55 -9.65
N THR A 78 -8.20 -6.82 -10.75
CA THR A 78 -7.83 -7.39 -12.06
C THR A 78 -6.47 -8.10 -12.01
N ARG A 79 -5.51 -7.60 -11.22
CA ARG A 79 -4.21 -8.27 -11.05
C ARG A 79 -4.31 -9.57 -10.26
N LEU A 80 -5.26 -9.67 -9.34
CA LEU A 80 -5.53 -10.89 -8.57
C LEU A 80 -6.25 -11.95 -9.42
N ASP A 81 -6.94 -11.53 -10.48
CA ASP A 81 -7.61 -12.40 -11.46
C ASP A 81 -6.73 -12.77 -12.67
N ASP A 82 -5.44 -12.41 -12.65
CA ASP A 82 -4.52 -12.74 -13.74
C ASP A 82 -4.18 -14.25 -13.76
N VAL A 83 -3.73 -14.74 -14.91
CA VAL A 83 -3.39 -16.16 -15.11
C VAL A 83 -2.15 -16.57 -14.31
N PRO A 84 -1.96 -17.86 -13.97
CA PRO A 84 -0.86 -18.31 -13.11
C PRO A 84 0.54 -17.95 -13.61
N GLU A 85 0.77 -17.90 -14.92
CA GLU A 85 2.04 -17.48 -15.55
C GLU A 85 2.41 -16.04 -15.17
N ASN A 86 1.41 -15.23 -14.84
CA ASN A 86 1.53 -13.86 -14.39
C ASN A 86 1.65 -13.73 -12.86
N PHE A 87 2.07 -14.79 -12.15
CA PHE A 87 2.19 -14.85 -10.68
C PHE A 87 2.86 -13.63 -10.04
N ARG A 88 3.83 -12.99 -10.71
CA ARG A 88 4.51 -11.79 -10.20
C ARG A 88 3.54 -10.63 -10.01
N LYS A 89 2.62 -10.44 -10.96
CA LYS A 89 1.59 -9.39 -10.87
C LYS A 89 0.64 -9.67 -9.71
N VAL A 90 0.17 -10.92 -9.59
CA VAL A 90 -0.70 -11.40 -8.51
C VAL A 90 -0.02 -11.18 -7.14
N HIS A 91 1.20 -11.68 -6.98
CA HIS A 91 1.98 -11.55 -5.75
C HIS A 91 2.21 -10.09 -5.36
N LYS A 92 2.56 -9.22 -6.32
CA LYS A 92 2.79 -7.79 -6.04
C LYS A 92 1.51 -7.04 -5.69
N ALA A 93 0.38 -7.38 -6.31
CA ALA A 93 -0.92 -6.83 -5.91
C ALA A 93 -1.23 -7.17 -4.45
N LEU A 94 -0.95 -8.41 -4.01
CA LEU A 94 -1.08 -8.81 -2.61
C LEU A 94 -0.12 -8.04 -1.68
N ILE A 95 1.13 -7.78 -2.10
CA ILE A 95 2.08 -6.96 -1.34
C ILE A 95 1.55 -5.54 -1.15
N VAL A 96 1.08 -4.89 -2.22
CA VAL A 96 0.54 -3.52 -2.17
C VAL A 96 -0.70 -3.49 -1.26
N LEU A 97 -1.57 -4.49 -1.37
CA LEU A 97 -2.79 -4.56 -0.56
C LEU A 97 -2.49 -4.78 0.93
N GLU A 98 -1.60 -5.72 1.26
CA GLU A 98 -1.10 -5.91 2.64
C GLU A 98 -0.51 -4.61 3.20
N TYR A 99 0.32 -3.92 2.39
CA TYR A 99 0.91 -2.65 2.80
C TYR A 99 -0.16 -1.61 3.17
N CYS A 100 -1.21 -1.50 2.35
CA CYS A 100 -2.30 -0.55 2.58
C CYS A 100 -3.17 -0.97 3.78
N LEU A 101 -3.50 -2.26 3.93
CA LEU A 101 -4.28 -2.78 5.07
C LEU A 101 -3.63 -2.47 6.42
N LEU A 102 -2.31 -2.40 6.48
CA LEU A 102 -1.59 -2.11 7.71
C LEU A 102 -1.44 -0.60 8.03
N ARG A 103 -1.84 0.31 7.13
CA ARG A 103 -1.57 1.76 7.26
C ARG A 103 -2.77 2.66 6.94
N ALA A 104 -3.56 2.32 5.91
CA ALA A 104 -4.73 3.09 5.50
C ALA A 104 -5.87 3.00 6.53
N PRO A 105 -6.92 3.84 6.48
CA PRO A 105 -8.07 3.74 7.38
C PRO A 105 -8.71 2.34 7.41
N LEU A 106 -9.26 1.93 8.56
CA LEU A 106 -9.84 0.60 8.75
C LEU A 106 -11.01 0.29 7.80
N GLN A 107 -11.65 1.33 7.23
CA GLN A 107 -12.64 1.17 6.18
C GLN A 107 -12.11 0.34 4.99
N LEU A 108 -10.81 0.41 4.68
CA LEU A 108 -10.21 -0.43 3.64
C LEU A 108 -10.34 -1.91 3.97
N ALA A 109 -10.14 -2.29 5.23
CA ALA A 109 -10.25 -3.69 5.65
C ALA A 109 -11.67 -4.20 5.45
N ALA A 110 -12.69 -3.40 5.79
CA ALA A 110 -14.09 -3.74 5.56
C ALA A 110 -14.40 -3.92 4.06
N ASP A 111 -13.92 -3.02 3.21
CA ASP A 111 -14.11 -3.11 1.75
C ASP A 111 -13.44 -4.36 1.15
N VAL A 112 -12.22 -4.66 1.58
CA VAL A 112 -11.45 -5.82 1.12
C VAL A 112 -12.06 -7.13 1.65
N GLN A 113 -12.58 -7.13 2.88
CA GLN A 113 -13.22 -8.29 3.50
C GLN A 113 -14.45 -8.79 2.71
N ARG A 114 -15.20 -7.89 2.04
CA ARG A 114 -16.34 -8.28 1.18
C ARG A 114 -15.94 -9.21 0.04
N ARG A 115 -14.67 -9.19 -0.39
CA ARG A 115 -14.11 -10.07 -1.43
C ARG A 115 -13.11 -11.09 -0.86
N SER A 116 -13.18 -11.37 0.45
CA SER A 116 -12.22 -12.24 1.14
C SER A 116 -12.11 -13.66 0.58
N PHE A 117 -13.17 -14.17 -0.06
CA PHE A 117 -13.16 -15.47 -0.76
C PHE A 117 -12.03 -15.56 -1.79
N LYS A 118 -11.72 -14.46 -2.49
CA LYS A 118 -10.64 -14.42 -3.48
C LYS A 118 -9.28 -14.76 -2.88
N PHE A 119 -8.99 -14.26 -1.67
CA PHE A 119 -7.72 -14.54 -1.00
C PHE A 119 -7.66 -15.99 -0.51
N LYS A 120 -8.78 -16.53 -0.01
CA LYS A 120 -8.86 -17.94 0.40
C LYS A 120 -8.65 -18.89 -0.78
N ASP A 121 -9.26 -18.58 -1.93
CA ASP A 121 -9.07 -19.34 -3.16
C ASP A 121 -7.61 -19.28 -3.64
N LEU A 122 -7.02 -18.08 -3.73
CA LEU A 122 -5.60 -17.93 -4.07
C LEU A 122 -4.68 -18.66 -3.09
N ALA A 123 -4.98 -18.67 -1.79
CA ALA A 123 -4.20 -19.35 -0.77
C ALA A 123 -4.22 -20.87 -0.93
N ALA A 124 -5.39 -21.45 -1.27
CA ALA A 124 -5.57 -22.89 -1.40
C ALA A 124 -5.14 -23.42 -2.77
N ASN A 125 -5.48 -22.70 -3.85
CA ASN A 125 -5.53 -23.28 -5.19
C ASN A 125 -4.53 -22.67 -6.18
N PHE A 126 -3.88 -21.54 -5.87
CA PHE A 126 -2.95 -20.92 -6.83
C PHE A 126 -1.72 -21.80 -7.07
N ALA A 127 -1.57 -22.32 -8.29
CA ALA A 127 -0.49 -23.21 -8.67
C ALA A 127 0.21 -22.70 -9.93
N PHE A 128 1.52 -22.49 -9.83
CA PHE A 128 2.37 -22.20 -10.98
C PHE A 128 3.76 -22.76 -10.71
N VAL A 129 4.18 -23.71 -11.54
CA VAL A 129 5.56 -24.24 -11.55
C VAL A 129 6.24 -23.67 -12.78
N ASP A 130 7.34 -22.98 -12.57
CA ASP A 130 8.12 -22.40 -13.67
C ASP A 130 8.63 -23.54 -14.58
N PRO A 131 8.32 -23.53 -15.89
CA PRO A 131 8.62 -24.66 -16.78
C PRO A 131 10.12 -24.84 -17.04
N ILE A 132 10.95 -23.82 -16.75
CA ILE A 132 12.40 -23.85 -16.99
C ILE A 132 13.14 -24.23 -15.71
N THR A 133 12.81 -23.54 -14.60
CA THR A 133 13.50 -23.73 -13.32
C THR A 133 12.89 -24.83 -12.46
N LEU A 134 11.72 -25.35 -12.85
CA LEU A 134 10.90 -26.33 -12.11
C LEU A 134 10.53 -25.89 -10.68
N LYS A 135 10.64 -24.59 -10.41
CA LYS A 135 10.36 -24.01 -9.10
C LYS A 135 8.87 -23.70 -8.98
N ASP A 136 8.30 -24.03 -7.82
CA ASP A 136 6.94 -23.59 -7.43
C ASP A 136 6.95 -22.09 -7.11
N GLU A 137 6.68 -21.30 -8.13
CA GLU A 137 6.47 -19.84 -8.05
C GLU A 137 5.08 -19.49 -7.50
N GLY A 138 4.14 -20.45 -7.51
CA GLY A 138 2.84 -20.30 -6.86
C GLY A 138 2.92 -20.20 -5.34
N ARG A 139 3.95 -20.79 -4.71
CA ARG A 139 4.12 -20.78 -3.25
C ARG A 139 4.09 -19.38 -2.65
N VAL A 140 4.79 -18.42 -3.26
CA VAL A 140 4.84 -17.03 -2.72
C VAL A 140 3.49 -16.33 -2.81
N VAL A 141 2.69 -16.65 -3.84
CA VAL A 141 1.32 -16.15 -3.98
C VAL A 141 0.44 -16.76 -2.89
N ARG A 142 0.47 -18.09 -2.72
CA ARG A 142 -0.34 -18.79 -1.71
C ARG A 142 -0.06 -18.29 -0.29
N THR A 143 1.22 -18.22 0.09
CA THR A 143 1.63 -17.72 1.42
C THR A 143 1.17 -16.27 1.65
N ARG A 144 1.30 -15.41 0.64
CA ARG A 144 0.87 -14.01 0.77
C ARG A 144 -0.64 -13.86 0.79
N ALA A 145 -1.36 -14.64 -0.01
CA ALA A 145 -2.82 -14.63 -0.05
C ALA A 145 -3.40 -15.08 1.29
N GLN A 146 -2.81 -16.10 1.93
CA GLN A 146 -3.18 -16.51 3.29
C GLN A 146 -2.98 -15.36 4.27
N ARG A 147 -1.82 -14.70 4.23
CA ARG A 147 -1.53 -13.55 5.09
C ARG A 147 -2.56 -12.42 4.93
N VAL A 148 -2.94 -12.08 3.69
CA VAL A 148 -3.97 -11.06 3.44
C VAL A 148 -5.35 -11.53 3.91
N ALA A 149 -5.71 -12.80 3.70
CA ALA A 149 -6.94 -13.39 4.22
C ALA A 149 -7.02 -13.25 5.74
N ASP A 150 -5.96 -13.65 6.47
CA ASP A 150 -5.90 -13.57 7.93
C ASP A 150 -6.10 -12.13 8.42
N LEU A 151 -5.42 -11.16 7.79
CA LEU A 151 -5.53 -9.74 8.15
C LEU A 151 -6.93 -9.16 7.97
N VAL A 152 -7.74 -9.67 7.04
CA VAL A 152 -9.12 -9.17 6.82
C VAL A 152 -10.19 -10.00 7.51
N THR A 153 -9.85 -11.18 8.03
CA THR A 153 -10.78 -12.03 8.79
C THR A 153 -10.59 -11.94 10.30
N ASP A 154 -9.37 -11.67 10.78
CA ASP A 154 -9.04 -11.54 12.20
C ASP A 154 -8.75 -10.07 12.53
N GLU A 155 -9.74 -9.41 13.14
CA GLU A 155 -9.65 -8.02 13.55
C GLU A 155 -8.58 -7.79 14.62
N GLN A 156 -8.40 -8.73 15.57
CA GLN A 156 -7.39 -8.61 16.62
C GLN A 156 -5.98 -8.67 16.04
N LEU A 157 -5.74 -9.61 15.12
CA LEU A 157 -4.49 -9.71 14.37
C LEU A 157 -4.22 -8.42 13.60
N LEU A 158 -5.22 -7.88 12.88
CA LEU A 158 -5.08 -6.64 12.13
C LEU A 158 -4.66 -5.48 13.02
N HIS A 159 -5.34 -5.28 14.15
CA HIS A 159 -5.00 -4.22 15.10
C HIS A 159 -3.59 -4.37 15.67
N ALA A 160 -3.19 -5.59 16.05
CA ALA A 160 -1.87 -5.86 16.58
C ALA A 160 -0.76 -5.56 15.56
N GLU A 161 -0.92 -5.99 14.31
CA GLU A 161 0.06 -5.76 13.25
C GLU A 161 0.15 -4.28 12.87
N ARG A 162 -0.98 -3.57 12.83
CA ARG A 162 -1.01 -2.10 12.62
C ARG A 162 -0.27 -1.36 13.73
N ALA A 163 -0.45 -1.77 14.98
CA ALA A 163 0.26 -1.17 16.12
C ALA A 163 1.78 -1.36 16.01
N LYS A 164 2.23 -2.55 15.59
CA LYS A 164 3.66 -2.84 15.34
C LYS A 164 4.22 -1.94 14.22
N VAL A 165 3.50 -1.83 13.10
CA VAL A 165 3.93 -0.97 11.98
C VAL A 165 4.02 0.50 12.40
N ALA A 166 3.05 1.00 13.17
CA ALA A 166 3.07 2.36 13.69
C ALA A 166 4.20 2.61 14.71
N ALA A 167 4.57 1.61 15.53
CA ALA A 167 5.70 1.71 16.43
C ALA A 167 7.03 1.80 15.66
N THR A 168 7.23 0.96 14.65
CA THR A 168 8.44 0.97 13.82
C THR A 168 8.61 2.30 13.07
N ALA A 169 7.51 2.86 12.54
CA ALA A 169 7.54 4.17 11.87
C ALA A 169 8.02 5.30 12.81
N ARG A 170 7.48 5.36 14.04
CA ARG A 170 7.89 6.35 15.05
C ARG A 170 9.34 6.20 15.48
N ASN A 171 9.83 4.97 15.62
CA ASN A 171 11.23 4.72 15.99
C ASN A 171 12.20 5.19 14.89
N PHE A 172 11.82 5.04 13.63
CA PHE A 172 12.62 5.53 12.51
C PHE A 172 12.66 7.07 12.47
N GLU A 173 11.52 7.73 12.68
CA GLU A 173 11.43 9.20 12.74
C GLU A 173 12.24 9.79 13.90
N THR A 174 12.15 9.20 15.09
CA THR A 174 12.92 9.65 16.27
C THR A 174 14.42 9.44 16.09
N SER A 175 14.84 8.31 15.50
CA SER A 175 16.25 8.04 15.19
C SER A 175 16.81 9.01 14.14
N ALA A 176 16.03 9.32 13.11
CA ALA A 176 16.41 10.30 12.09
C ALA A 176 16.51 11.73 12.66
N ALA A 177 15.59 12.12 13.56
CA ALA A 177 15.64 13.41 14.25
C ALA A 177 16.86 13.53 15.18
N SER A 178 17.23 12.44 15.87
CA SER A 178 18.41 12.41 16.74
C SER A 178 19.72 12.58 15.97
N MET A 179 19.83 12.06 14.75
CA MET A 179 21.03 12.24 13.92
C MET A 179 21.14 13.65 13.31
N GLY A 180 20.03 14.37 13.16
CA GLY A 180 20.01 15.76 12.68
C GLY A 180 20.36 16.82 13.73
N SER A 181 20.34 16.47 15.02
CA SER A 181 20.62 17.41 16.12
C SER A 181 22.10 17.48 16.52
N ALA A 182 22.96 16.60 16.01
CA ALA A 182 24.36 16.48 16.43
C ALA A 182 25.34 17.39 15.66
N SER A 183 24.89 18.19 14.68
CA SER A 183 25.78 18.97 13.81
C SER A 183 25.79 20.49 14.02
N THR A 184 25.17 21.02 15.09
CA THR A 184 25.00 22.49 15.25
C THR A 184 25.35 23.04 16.64
N GLY A 185 26.01 22.25 17.49
CA GLY A 185 26.32 22.64 18.89
C GLY A 185 27.73 23.18 19.18
N ASP A 186 28.74 22.86 18.35
CA ASP A 186 30.15 23.10 18.74
C ASP A 186 30.76 24.44 18.28
N ALA A 187 30.02 25.29 17.55
CA ALA A 187 30.56 26.54 17.02
C ALA A 187 30.41 27.77 17.94
N GLN A 188 29.69 27.66 19.08
CA GLN A 188 29.38 28.83 19.94
C GLN A 188 30.09 28.85 21.30
N GLN A 189 30.82 27.81 21.71
CA GLN A 189 31.51 27.82 23.02
C GLN A 189 32.97 28.33 22.99
N GLN A 190 33.59 28.52 21.83
CA GLN A 190 34.98 29.02 21.76
C GLN A 190 35.12 30.55 21.82
N GLN A 191 34.03 31.33 21.74
CA GLN A 191 34.12 32.80 21.73
C GLN A 191 33.92 33.46 23.11
N GLN A 192 33.67 32.67 24.17
CA GLN A 192 33.44 33.20 25.53
C GLN A 192 34.61 32.99 26.51
N GLN A 193 35.74 32.43 26.06
CA GLN A 193 36.95 32.24 26.88
C GLN A 193 38.10 33.20 26.55
N GLN A 194 37.87 34.26 25.77
CA GLN A 194 38.89 35.28 25.47
C GLN A 194 38.54 36.70 25.98
N GLN A 195 37.82 36.80 27.10
CA GLN A 195 37.70 38.07 27.84
C GLN A 195 38.13 37.89 29.29
#